data_AF-A0A3M6K1H2-F1
#
_entry.id   AF-A0A3M6K1H2-F1
#
_cell.length_a   1.000
_cell.length_b   1.000
_cell.length_c   1.000
_cell.angle_alpha   90.00
_cell.angle_beta   90.00
_cell.angle_gamma   90.00
#
_symmetry.space_group_name_H-M   'P 1'
#
loop_
_entity.id
_entity.type
_entity.pdbx_description
1 polymer ?
#
loop_
_entity_poly.entity_id
_entity_poly.type
_entity_poly.pdbx_seq_one_letter_code
_entity_poly.pdbx_strand_id
1 'polypeptide(L)'
;MKRALGAIPLIAILMVGTGFAFAESYEIKIPSGASDENYPYFWSQKDTGVTTGIITVHPGDSITWSNADTAFHTITSVSPTGETYPGPNDEDGLFDSGFFTAGKSYTRQFDDLGDFYYYCSLHPWMNGVVHVVLDPGSVKSIDGIASGYSDDGVGFEVKYFLDAYLSNAVHVNPDEKTLTFTLTGESNNEHLTLTLPKELIDNPTNVWLDGNMVDFESDSTISGNTATQLVIPIDNTVREVKIMGSSVIPEFGGIALLILTISIISIIIFSKKTSFIALR
;
A
#
# COMPACT_ATOMS: atom_id res chain seq x y z
N MET A 1 0.96 -1.75 58.39
CA MET A 1 2.11 -1.86 57.46
C MET A 1 2.27 -3.35 57.18
N LYS A 2 2.22 -3.92 55.97
CA LYS A 2 2.41 -3.47 54.60
C LYS A 2 1.48 -4.31 53.70
N ARG A 3 0.81 -3.70 52.73
CA ARG A 3 0.11 -4.44 51.66
C ARG A 3 1.17 -4.88 50.65
N ALA A 4 1.32 -6.18 50.41
CA ALA A 4 2.15 -6.70 49.32
C ALA A 4 1.28 -6.75 48.06
N LEU A 5 1.56 -5.83 47.12
CA LEU A 5 1.01 -5.84 45.77
C LEU A 5 1.67 -7.02 45.02
N GLY A 6 0.87 -8.00 44.60
CA GLY A 6 1.32 -9.05 43.69
C GLY A 6 1.45 -8.45 42.28
N ALA A 7 2.68 -8.35 41.78
CA ALA A 7 2.93 -8.03 40.39
C ALA A 7 2.63 -9.28 39.53
N ILE A 8 1.61 -9.19 38.69
CA ILE A 8 1.34 -10.18 37.63
C ILE A 8 2.39 -9.94 36.54
N PRO A 9 3.17 -10.95 36.09
CA PRO A 9 4.05 -10.76 34.97
C PRO A 9 3.18 -10.65 33.71
N LEU A 10 3.17 -9.46 33.11
CA LEU A 10 2.62 -9.22 31.78
C LEU A 10 3.46 -10.04 30.80
N ILE A 11 2.98 -11.21 30.39
CA ILE A 11 3.51 -11.93 29.24
C ILE A 11 3.16 -11.07 28.03
N ALA A 12 4.13 -10.26 27.59
CA ALA A 12 4.09 -9.62 26.30
C ALA A 12 4.13 -10.72 25.24
N ILE A 13 2.96 -11.12 24.74
CA ILE A 13 2.88 -11.82 23.46
C ILE A 13 3.28 -10.78 22.43
N LEU A 14 4.56 -10.81 22.07
CA LEU A 14 5.09 -10.11 20.92
C LEU A 14 4.44 -10.74 19.69
N MET A 15 3.27 -10.24 19.30
CA MET A 15 2.78 -10.44 17.94
C MET A 15 3.73 -9.64 17.05
N VAL A 16 4.76 -10.32 16.56
CA VAL A 16 5.58 -9.85 15.45
C VAL A 16 4.65 -9.80 14.24
N GLY A 17 4.02 -8.64 14.04
CA GLY A 17 3.33 -8.33 12.80
C GLY A 17 4.38 -8.26 11.70
N THR A 18 4.42 -9.27 10.83
CA THR A 18 5.24 -9.28 9.63
C THR A 18 4.65 -8.31 8.62
N GLY A 19 5.03 -7.04 8.73
CA GLY A 19 4.81 -6.02 7.72
C GLY A 19 6.17 -5.55 7.19
N PHE A 20 6.97 -6.47 6.67
CA PHE A 20 8.11 -6.11 5.84
C PHE A 20 7.56 -5.97 4.43
N ALA A 21 7.87 -4.87 3.74
CA ALA A 21 7.93 -4.90 2.28
C ALA A 21 9.01 -5.94 1.96
N PHE A 22 8.60 -7.20 1.78
CA PHE A 22 9.52 -8.25 1.42
C PHE A 22 9.86 -8.02 -0.04
N ALA A 23 11.15 -7.82 -0.33
CA ALA A 23 11.69 -8.01 -1.66
C ALA A 23 11.10 -9.29 -2.26
N GLU A 24 10.32 -9.15 -3.33
CA GLU A 24 9.71 -10.28 -4.00
C GLU A 24 10.78 -11.01 -4.82
N SER A 25 10.57 -12.30 -5.06
CA SER A 25 11.47 -13.12 -5.87
C SER A 25 10.72 -13.76 -7.02
N TYR A 26 11.06 -13.34 -8.23
CA TYR A 26 10.51 -13.88 -9.47
C TYR A 26 11.42 -14.96 -10.04
N GLU A 27 10.85 -15.95 -10.73
CA GLU A 27 11.61 -16.99 -11.42
C GLU A 27 11.31 -17.00 -12.93
N ILE A 28 12.35 -16.88 -13.75
CA ILE A 28 12.30 -17.03 -15.20
C ILE A 28 13.05 -18.30 -15.58
N LYS A 29 12.36 -19.26 -16.19
CA LYS A 29 12.96 -20.49 -16.66
C LYS A 29 13.49 -20.33 -18.07
N ILE A 30 14.66 -20.89 -18.33
CA ILE A 30 15.17 -21.16 -19.67
C ILE A 30 14.72 -22.59 -20.03
N PRO A 31 13.74 -22.78 -20.92
CA PRO A 31 13.16 -24.08 -21.21
C PRO A 31 14.11 -24.98 -22.03
N SER A 32 13.87 -26.28 -21.98
CA SER A 32 14.57 -27.24 -22.84
C SER A 32 14.35 -26.92 -24.32
N GLY A 33 15.45 -26.71 -25.05
CA GLY A 33 15.44 -26.33 -26.46
C GLY A 33 15.60 -24.83 -26.72
N ALA A 34 15.74 -23.99 -25.69
CA ALA A 34 15.92 -22.54 -25.85
C ALA A 34 17.20 -22.18 -26.64
N SER A 35 18.20 -23.05 -26.65
CA SER A 35 19.40 -22.92 -27.50
C SER A 35 19.17 -23.15 -29.00
N ASP A 36 17.97 -23.54 -29.43
CA ASP A 36 17.60 -23.60 -30.85
C ASP A 36 16.83 -22.32 -31.19
N GLU A 37 17.36 -21.52 -32.12
CA GLU A 37 16.72 -20.28 -32.59
C GLU A 37 15.30 -20.50 -33.14
N ASN A 38 14.97 -21.71 -33.60
CA ASN A 38 13.65 -22.04 -34.13
C ASN A 38 12.65 -22.48 -33.04
N TYR A 39 13.09 -22.56 -31.79
CA TYR A 39 12.23 -22.94 -30.68
C TYR A 39 11.21 -21.80 -30.39
N PRO A 40 9.94 -22.12 -30.08
CA PRO A 40 8.87 -21.11 -30.03
C PRO A 40 9.01 -20.06 -28.93
N TYR A 41 9.82 -20.31 -27.90
CA TYR A 41 10.07 -19.36 -26.81
C TYR A 41 11.32 -19.69 -26.01
N PHE A 42 12.03 -18.66 -25.54
CA PHE A 42 13.32 -18.83 -24.85
C PHE A 42 13.27 -18.59 -23.34
N TRP A 43 12.15 -18.05 -22.87
CA TRP A 43 11.91 -17.69 -21.47
C TRP A 43 10.55 -18.21 -21.04
N SER A 44 10.36 -18.48 -19.75
CA SER A 44 9.06 -18.77 -19.18
C SER A 44 9.00 -18.32 -17.73
N GLN A 45 8.22 -17.27 -17.45
CA GLN A 45 7.95 -16.83 -16.09
C GLN A 45 7.15 -17.90 -15.35
N LYS A 46 7.59 -18.27 -14.15
CA LYS A 46 7.00 -19.38 -13.40
C LYS A 46 5.56 -19.14 -12.99
N ASP A 47 5.22 -17.92 -12.57
CA ASP A 47 3.91 -17.64 -11.96
C ASP A 47 2.85 -17.29 -13.00
N THR A 48 3.25 -16.61 -14.07
CA THR A 48 2.34 -16.13 -15.13
C THR A 48 2.35 -17.00 -16.38
N GLY A 49 3.42 -17.77 -16.61
CA GLY A 49 3.64 -18.50 -17.85
C GLY A 49 4.05 -17.63 -19.04
N VAL A 50 4.23 -16.31 -18.86
CA VAL A 50 4.64 -15.38 -19.93
C VAL A 50 6.03 -15.74 -20.45
N THR A 51 6.19 -15.74 -21.77
CA THR A 51 7.39 -16.30 -22.43
C THR A 51 8.26 -15.30 -23.18
N THR A 52 8.02 -14.00 -23.00
CA THR A 52 8.67 -12.93 -23.76
C THR A 52 10.07 -12.59 -23.26
N GLY A 53 10.42 -12.97 -22.03
CA GLY A 53 11.62 -12.45 -21.34
C GLY A 53 11.47 -11.01 -20.85
N ILE A 54 10.27 -10.44 -20.96
CA ILE A 54 9.94 -9.13 -20.42
C ILE A 54 9.26 -9.32 -19.07
N ILE A 55 9.72 -8.62 -18.04
CA ILE A 55 9.12 -8.64 -16.70
C ILE A 55 9.16 -7.23 -16.10
N THR A 56 8.14 -6.89 -15.32
CA THR A 56 8.08 -5.66 -14.53
C THR A 56 8.21 -6.04 -13.06
N VAL A 57 9.13 -5.37 -12.36
CA VAL A 57 9.44 -5.59 -10.94
C VAL A 57 9.59 -4.23 -10.25
N HIS A 58 9.69 -4.27 -8.92
CA HIS A 58 9.90 -3.08 -8.10
C HIS A 58 11.34 -3.02 -7.56
N PRO A 59 11.81 -1.82 -7.16
CA PRO A 59 13.08 -1.68 -6.45
C PRO A 59 13.18 -2.62 -5.25
N GLY A 60 14.30 -3.33 -5.17
CA GLY A 60 14.60 -4.32 -4.14
C GLY A 60 14.19 -5.75 -4.51
N ASP A 61 13.38 -5.95 -5.55
CA ASP A 61 12.99 -7.29 -5.99
C ASP A 61 14.16 -8.04 -6.63
N SER A 62 14.08 -9.38 -6.59
CA SER A 62 15.07 -10.27 -7.19
C SER A 62 14.45 -11.10 -8.31
N ILE A 63 15.22 -11.32 -9.37
CA ILE A 63 14.86 -12.25 -10.45
C ILE A 63 15.87 -13.39 -10.44
N THR A 64 15.37 -14.62 -10.46
CA THR A 64 16.16 -15.84 -10.61
C THR A 64 15.91 -16.46 -11.98
N TRP A 65 16.95 -16.52 -12.81
CA TRP A 65 16.93 -17.28 -14.05
C TRP A 65 17.39 -18.71 -13.79
N SER A 66 16.57 -19.70 -14.12
CA SER A 66 16.87 -21.12 -13.92
C SER A 66 17.03 -21.87 -15.25
N ASN A 67 18.16 -22.54 -15.43
CA ASN A 67 18.46 -23.28 -16.66
C ASN A 67 17.82 -24.67 -16.62
N ALA A 68 16.66 -24.83 -17.27
CA ALA A 68 16.03 -26.14 -17.50
C ALA A 68 16.39 -26.72 -18.88
N ASP A 69 17.23 -26.04 -19.64
CA ASP A 69 17.82 -26.52 -20.88
C ASP A 69 19.04 -27.41 -20.61
N THR A 70 19.45 -28.15 -21.64
CA THR A 70 20.67 -28.96 -21.60
C THR A 70 21.92 -28.18 -22.03
N ALA A 71 21.74 -27.08 -22.76
CA ALA A 71 22.81 -26.18 -23.18
C ALA A 71 23.30 -25.26 -22.03
N PHE A 72 24.50 -24.71 -22.21
CA PHE A 72 24.99 -23.61 -21.36
C PHE A 72 24.29 -22.32 -21.74
N HIS A 73 24.00 -21.48 -20.75
CA HIS A 73 23.41 -20.17 -20.95
C HIS A 73 24.08 -19.10 -20.10
N THR A 74 23.86 -17.84 -20.46
CA THR A 74 24.21 -16.67 -19.65
C THR A 74 22.99 -15.76 -19.51
N ILE A 75 23.07 -14.85 -18.54
CA ILE A 75 22.23 -13.67 -18.40
C ILE A 75 23.22 -12.50 -18.32
N THR A 76 23.36 -11.79 -19.43
CA THR A 76 24.35 -10.73 -19.60
C THR A 76 23.64 -9.44 -19.98
N SER A 77 23.94 -8.35 -19.31
CA SER A 77 23.29 -7.06 -19.54
C SER A 77 23.84 -6.36 -20.79
N VAL A 78 22.96 -5.69 -21.51
CA VAL A 78 23.28 -4.99 -22.75
C VAL A 78 22.59 -3.63 -22.77
N SER A 79 23.19 -2.68 -23.48
CA SER A 79 22.49 -1.47 -23.91
C SER A 79 21.39 -1.83 -24.91
N PRO A 80 20.29 -1.07 -24.96
CA PRO A 80 19.24 -1.28 -25.96
C PRO A 80 19.80 -1.18 -27.37
N THR A 81 19.63 -2.24 -28.14
CA THR A 81 20.04 -2.31 -29.55
C THR A 81 18.85 -2.02 -30.47
N GLY A 82 19.12 -1.53 -31.68
CA GLY A 82 18.12 -1.52 -32.76
C GLY A 82 17.68 -2.94 -33.15
N GLU A 83 16.91 -3.11 -34.23
CA GLU A 83 16.20 -4.35 -34.61
C GLU A 83 17.04 -5.64 -34.88
N THR A 84 18.32 -5.68 -34.49
CA THR A 84 19.17 -6.88 -34.52
C THR A 84 19.39 -7.41 -33.10
N TYR A 85 19.63 -8.73 -32.98
CA TYR A 85 20.01 -9.34 -31.70
C TYR A 85 21.24 -8.65 -31.09
N PRO A 86 21.26 -8.44 -29.76
CA PRO A 86 22.43 -7.89 -29.07
C PRO A 86 23.66 -8.75 -29.29
N GLY A 87 24.83 -8.12 -29.34
CA GLY A 87 26.11 -8.81 -29.39
C GLY A 87 27.11 -8.30 -28.35
N PRO A 88 28.34 -8.82 -28.37
CA PRO A 88 29.37 -8.47 -27.38
C PRO A 88 29.72 -6.97 -27.31
N ASN A 89 29.45 -6.21 -28.37
CA ASN A 89 29.70 -4.76 -28.39
C ASN A 89 28.59 -3.95 -27.70
N ASP A 90 27.45 -4.58 -27.43
CA ASP A 90 26.30 -3.98 -26.79
C ASP A 90 26.31 -4.24 -25.28
N GLU A 91 27.19 -5.11 -24.77
CA GLU A 91 27.32 -5.41 -23.34
C GLU A 91 27.71 -4.15 -22.55
N ASP A 92 26.89 -3.78 -21.57
CA ASP A 92 27.04 -2.55 -20.77
C ASP A 92 27.67 -2.80 -19.39
N GLY A 93 27.83 -4.07 -19.01
CA GLY A 93 28.51 -4.49 -17.77
C GLY A 93 27.72 -4.28 -16.48
N LEU A 94 26.42 -3.97 -16.53
CA LEU A 94 25.55 -3.85 -15.35
C LEU A 94 25.40 -5.19 -14.58
N PHE A 95 25.33 -6.31 -15.30
CA PHE A 95 25.39 -7.67 -14.76
C PHE A 95 25.84 -8.71 -15.79
N ASP A 96 26.52 -9.74 -15.30
CA ASP A 96 26.82 -10.95 -16.05
C ASP A 96 26.79 -12.14 -15.10
N SER A 97 25.99 -13.16 -15.43
CA SER A 97 25.96 -14.41 -14.69
C SER A 97 27.21 -15.28 -14.89
N GLY A 98 27.96 -15.03 -15.96
CA GLY A 98 28.84 -16.02 -16.57
C GLY A 98 28.06 -17.24 -17.07
N PHE A 99 28.77 -18.29 -17.49
CA PHE A 99 28.12 -19.52 -17.96
C PHE A 99 27.53 -20.31 -16.80
N PHE A 100 26.27 -20.72 -16.94
CA PHE A 100 25.66 -21.67 -16.03
C PHE A 100 25.00 -22.84 -16.76
N THR A 101 25.21 -24.02 -16.19
CA THR A 101 24.83 -25.32 -16.78
C THR A 101 23.38 -25.68 -16.47
N ALA A 102 22.88 -26.74 -17.10
CA ALA A 102 21.59 -27.35 -16.75
C ALA A 102 21.44 -27.53 -15.23
N GLY A 103 20.26 -27.17 -14.71
CA GLY A 103 19.89 -27.23 -13.29
C GLY A 103 20.55 -26.17 -12.40
N LYS A 104 21.34 -25.25 -12.95
CA LYS A 104 21.88 -24.10 -12.24
C LYS A 104 21.02 -22.87 -12.47
N SER A 105 21.20 -21.89 -11.60
CA SER A 105 20.48 -20.63 -11.65
C SER A 105 21.39 -19.45 -11.36
N TYR A 106 20.95 -18.28 -11.80
CA TYR A 106 21.54 -16.99 -11.48
C TYR A 106 20.45 -16.09 -10.89
N THR A 107 20.78 -15.37 -9.82
CA THR A 107 19.85 -14.45 -9.16
C THR A 107 20.45 -13.05 -9.15
N ARG A 108 19.65 -12.06 -9.53
CA ARG A 108 20.00 -10.63 -9.47
C ARG A 108 18.90 -9.85 -8.77
N GLN A 109 19.30 -9.02 -7.82
CA GLN A 109 18.46 -7.99 -7.21
C GLN A 109 18.54 -6.70 -8.04
N PHE A 110 17.41 -6.01 -8.16
CA PHE A 110 17.27 -4.77 -8.91
C PHE A 110 16.81 -3.66 -7.96
N ASP A 111 17.73 -2.78 -7.56
CA ASP A 111 17.43 -1.68 -6.63
C ASP A 111 17.16 -0.35 -7.36
N ASP A 112 17.74 -0.17 -8.54
CA ASP A 112 17.65 1.07 -9.31
C ASP A 112 16.50 1.02 -10.31
N LEU A 113 15.77 2.14 -10.44
CA LEU A 113 14.72 2.31 -11.45
C LEU A 113 15.30 2.33 -12.86
N GLY A 114 14.55 1.78 -13.81
CA GLY A 114 14.88 1.83 -15.24
C GLY A 114 14.66 0.51 -15.96
N ASP A 115 15.06 0.51 -17.24
CA ASP A 115 14.97 -0.65 -18.11
C ASP A 115 16.34 -1.32 -18.21
N PHE A 116 16.41 -2.59 -17.84
CA PHE A 116 17.61 -3.40 -17.88
C PHE A 116 17.45 -4.49 -18.94
N TYR A 117 18.08 -4.27 -20.10
CA TYR A 117 18.08 -5.23 -21.19
C TYR A 117 19.11 -6.32 -20.92
N TYR A 118 18.76 -7.55 -21.28
CA TYR A 118 19.65 -8.68 -21.11
C TYR A 118 19.53 -9.68 -22.26
N TYR A 119 20.59 -10.46 -22.45
CA TYR A 119 20.63 -11.52 -23.44
C TYR A 119 21.46 -12.72 -22.98
N CYS A 120 21.40 -13.81 -23.75
CA CYS A 120 22.35 -14.92 -23.65
C CYS A 120 23.47 -14.73 -24.68
N SER A 121 24.72 -14.60 -24.22
CA SER A 121 25.89 -14.35 -25.08
C SER A 121 26.23 -15.50 -26.03
N LEU A 122 25.77 -16.71 -25.72
CA LEU A 122 25.88 -17.89 -26.59
C LEU A 122 24.75 -17.98 -27.62
N HIS A 123 23.59 -17.42 -27.29
CA HIS A 123 22.34 -17.58 -28.02
C HIS A 123 21.62 -16.23 -28.12
N PRO A 124 22.11 -15.29 -28.96
CA PRO A 124 21.67 -13.88 -28.91
C PRO A 124 20.18 -13.63 -29.19
N TRP A 125 19.49 -14.57 -29.84
CA TRP A 125 18.04 -14.54 -30.01
C TRP A 125 17.27 -14.61 -28.68
N MET A 126 17.91 -15.10 -27.63
CA MET A 126 17.40 -15.07 -26.27
C MET A 126 17.72 -13.70 -25.64
N ASN A 127 16.84 -12.73 -25.83
CA ASN A 127 16.92 -11.42 -25.17
C ASN A 127 15.62 -11.11 -24.41
N GLY A 128 15.71 -10.18 -23.46
CA GLY A 128 14.61 -9.79 -22.58
C GLY A 128 14.86 -8.43 -21.94
N VAL A 129 13.88 -7.96 -21.16
CA VAL A 129 13.91 -6.67 -20.48
C VAL A 129 13.34 -6.80 -19.08
N VAL A 130 14.06 -6.27 -18.09
CA VAL A 130 13.54 -6.04 -16.75
C VAL A 130 13.18 -4.58 -16.63
N HIS A 131 11.88 -4.29 -16.48
CA HIS A 131 11.38 -2.96 -16.18
C HIS A 131 11.31 -2.80 -14.67
N VAL A 132 12.20 -2.00 -14.09
CA VAL A 132 12.16 -1.65 -12.67
C VAL A 132 11.43 -0.33 -12.56
N VAL A 133 10.17 -0.41 -12.16
CA VAL A 133 9.28 0.75 -12.03
C VAL A 133 8.93 0.94 -10.57
N LEU A 134 8.58 2.18 -10.20
CA LEU A 134 7.91 2.39 -8.92
C LEU A 134 6.60 1.62 -8.95
N ASP A 135 6.25 0.96 -7.85
CA ASP A 135 4.88 0.50 -7.64
C ASP A 135 4.01 1.76 -7.81
N PRO A 136 3.11 1.85 -8.80
CA PRO A 136 2.24 3.00 -8.90
C PRO A 136 1.43 3.20 -7.62
N GLY A 137 1.36 2.16 -6.78
CA GLY A 137 0.56 2.03 -5.60
C GLY A 137 -0.46 0.94 -5.87
N SER A 138 -0.84 0.22 -4.82
CA SER A 138 -2.06 -0.57 -4.82
C SER A 138 -3.13 0.17 -4.05
N VAL A 139 -4.40 -0.01 -4.44
CA VAL A 139 -5.51 0.42 -3.60
C VAL A 139 -5.47 -0.43 -2.34
N LYS A 140 -5.19 0.24 -1.22
CA LYS A 140 -5.18 -0.33 0.13
C LYS A 140 -6.35 0.25 0.91
N SER A 141 -6.75 -0.39 2.00
CA SER A 141 -7.79 0.10 2.90
C SER A 141 -7.32 0.08 4.35
N ILE A 142 -7.87 1.00 5.15
CA ILE A 142 -7.83 0.97 6.60
C ILE A 142 -9.28 0.86 7.07
N ASP A 143 -9.57 -0.25 7.75
CA ASP A 143 -10.90 -0.53 8.28
C ASP A 143 -11.06 -0.08 9.73
N GLY A 144 -12.30 0.15 10.14
CA GLY A 144 -12.66 0.39 11.53
C GLY A 144 -12.23 1.74 12.11
N ILE A 145 -11.93 2.70 11.24
CA ILE A 145 -11.65 4.08 11.66
C ILE A 145 -12.90 4.63 12.35
N ALA A 146 -12.71 5.27 13.50
CA ALA A 146 -13.80 5.82 14.31
C ALA A 146 -14.88 4.79 14.69
N SER A 147 -14.55 3.50 14.80
CA SER A 147 -15.47 2.45 15.27
C SER A 147 -16.11 2.74 16.63
N GLY A 148 -15.42 3.43 17.53
CA GLY A 148 -16.00 3.91 18.79
C GLY A 148 -17.09 4.99 18.65
N TYR A 149 -17.34 5.46 17.42
CA TYR A 149 -18.25 6.53 17.10
C TYR A 149 -19.26 6.18 15.99
N SER A 150 -19.15 5.03 15.33
CA SER A 150 -20.14 4.60 14.34
C SER A 150 -21.35 3.95 15.02
N ASP A 151 -22.53 4.10 14.43
CA ASP A 151 -23.79 3.57 14.99
C ASP A 151 -23.80 2.04 15.13
N ASP A 152 -23.06 1.35 14.27
CA ASP A 152 -22.92 -0.11 14.24
C ASP A 152 -21.69 -0.62 15.02
N GLY A 153 -20.83 0.29 15.51
CA GLY A 153 -19.56 -0.04 16.16
C GLY A 153 -18.50 -0.65 15.24
N VAL A 154 -18.74 -0.71 13.92
CA VAL A 154 -17.81 -1.28 12.93
C VAL A 154 -16.76 -0.26 12.50
N GLY A 155 -17.12 1.02 12.44
CA GLY A 155 -16.28 2.11 11.93
C GLY A 155 -16.36 2.25 10.41
N PHE A 156 -15.48 3.09 9.87
CA PHE A 156 -15.45 3.45 8.46
C PHE A 156 -14.22 2.85 7.77
N GLU A 157 -14.40 2.42 6.52
CA GLU A 157 -13.31 2.07 5.60
C GLU A 157 -12.79 3.35 4.93
N VAL A 158 -11.49 3.59 5.00
CA VAL A 158 -10.80 4.59 4.17
C VAL A 158 -9.91 3.87 3.19
N LYS A 159 -10.07 4.17 1.90
CA LYS A 159 -9.20 3.64 0.84
C LYS A 159 -8.10 4.64 0.54
N TYR A 160 -6.92 4.13 0.24
CA TYR A 160 -5.81 4.95 -0.18
C TYR A 160 -5.01 4.28 -1.28
N PHE A 161 -4.27 5.08 -2.03
CA PHE A 161 -3.41 4.62 -3.11
C PHE A 161 -2.02 5.21 -2.87
N LEU A 162 -1.09 4.31 -2.55
CA LEU A 162 0.30 4.61 -2.23
C LEU A 162 1.14 3.33 -2.34
N ASP A 163 2.41 3.45 -2.66
CA ASP A 163 3.44 2.39 -2.60
C ASP A 163 3.92 2.10 -1.16
N ALA A 164 3.62 2.98 -0.21
CA ALA A 164 3.85 2.79 1.22
C ALA A 164 2.57 2.43 1.99
N TYR A 165 2.74 2.09 3.28
CA TYR A 165 1.62 1.76 4.18
C TYR A 165 1.31 2.91 5.14
N LEU A 166 0.01 3.12 5.37
CA LEU A 166 -0.48 3.90 6.49
C LEU A 166 -0.71 2.97 7.70
N SER A 167 -0.41 3.47 8.89
CA SER A 167 -0.72 2.81 10.15
C SER A 167 -2.23 2.59 10.29
N ASN A 168 -2.63 1.40 10.73
CA ASN A 168 -4.04 1.10 11.04
C ASN A 168 -4.59 1.97 12.19
N ALA A 169 -3.70 2.50 13.06
CA ALA A 169 -4.09 3.39 14.13
C ALA A 169 -4.21 4.83 13.59
N VAL A 170 -5.39 5.19 13.11
CA VAL A 170 -5.72 6.57 12.71
C VAL A 170 -6.17 7.36 13.93
N HIS A 171 -5.52 8.50 14.19
CA HIS A 171 -5.94 9.36 15.29
C HIS A 171 -7.12 10.23 14.84
N VAL A 172 -8.25 10.05 15.51
CA VAL A 172 -9.49 10.76 15.23
C VAL A 172 -9.73 11.76 16.36
N ASN A 173 -9.83 13.05 16.02
CA ASN A 173 -10.10 14.11 16.98
C ASN A 173 -11.37 14.89 16.57
N PRO A 174 -12.53 14.58 17.16
CA PRO A 174 -13.79 15.25 16.85
C PRO A 174 -13.80 16.75 17.24
N ASP A 175 -13.12 17.12 18.33
CA ASP A 175 -13.08 18.50 18.82
C ASP A 175 -12.31 19.41 17.88
N GLU A 176 -11.16 18.94 17.39
CA GLU A 176 -10.36 19.62 16.36
C GLU A 176 -10.87 19.37 14.93
N LYS A 177 -11.80 18.42 14.76
CA LYS A 177 -12.31 17.96 13.47
C LYS A 177 -11.21 17.45 12.56
N THR A 178 -10.29 16.65 13.11
CA THR A 178 -9.14 16.12 12.37
C THR A 178 -9.05 14.60 12.36
N LEU A 179 -8.52 14.09 11.25
CA LEU A 179 -7.97 12.73 11.11
C LEU A 179 -6.46 12.85 10.94
N THR A 180 -5.68 12.04 11.65
CA THR A 180 -4.23 11.99 11.47
C THR A 180 -3.79 10.57 11.13
N PHE A 181 -3.19 10.45 9.96
CA PHE A 181 -2.61 9.22 9.44
C PHE A 181 -1.09 9.26 9.62
N THR A 182 -0.49 8.10 9.87
CA THR A 182 0.96 7.95 10.00
C THR A 182 1.46 7.01 8.93
N LEU A 183 2.45 7.42 8.14
CA LEU A 183 3.14 6.55 7.20
C LEU A 183 4.13 5.66 7.97
N THR A 184 4.09 4.36 7.71
CA THR A 184 5.01 3.39 8.35
C THR A 184 6.24 3.08 7.51
N GLY A 185 6.39 3.71 6.35
CA GLY A 185 7.52 3.56 5.43
C GLY A 185 7.69 4.79 4.54
N GLU A 186 8.75 4.79 3.75
CA GLU A 186 9.02 5.81 2.74
C GLU A 186 8.20 5.51 1.49
N SER A 187 7.68 6.56 0.86
CA SER A 187 6.99 6.49 -0.42
C SER A 187 7.85 7.18 -1.46
N ASN A 188 7.97 6.57 -2.64
CA ASN A 188 8.57 7.21 -3.81
C ASN A 188 7.51 7.87 -4.69
N ASN A 189 6.22 7.69 -4.38
CA ASN A 189 5.15 8.39 -5.04
C ASN A 189 5.13 9.84 -4.61
N GLU A 190 4.92 10.72 -5.59
CA GLU A 190 4.80 12.16 -5.32
C GLU A 190 3.44 12.52 -4.72
N HIS A 191 2.45 11.62 -4.78
CA HIS A 191 1.07 11.89 -4.35
C HIS A 191 0.51 10.73 -3.51
N LEU A 192 -0.14 11.07 -2.40
CA LEU A 192 -1.04 10.20 -1.67
C LEU A 192 -2.48 10.49 -2.11
N THR A 193 -3.16 9.47 -2.64
CA THR A 193 -4.61 9.58 -2.87
C THR A 193 -5.37 8.93 -1.72
N LEU A 194 -6.30 9.65 -1.11
CA LEU A 194 -7.20 9.16 -0.07
C LEU A 194 -8.66 9.24 -0.56
N THR A 195 -9.45 8.23 -0.25
CA THR A 195 -10.91 8.25 -0.44
C THR A 195 -11.57 8.18 0.91
N LEU A 196 -12.14 9.29 1.34
CA LEU A 196 -12.71 9.51 2.67
C LEU A 196 -14.24 9.48 2.59
N PRO A 197 -14.93 8.62 3.36
CA PRO A 197 -16.38 8.70 3.50
C PRO A 197 -16.80 10.03 4.11
N LYS A 198 -17.84 10.68 3.57
CA LYS A 198 -18.32 11.97 4.11
C LYS A 198 -18.91 11.87 5.51
N GLU A 199 -19.42 10.69 5.86
CA GLU A 199 -19.88 10.39 7.22
C GLU A 199 -18.74 10.37 8.23
N LEU A 200 -17.52 10.02 7.79
CA LEU A 200 -16.33 10.03 8.63
C LEU A 200 -15.74 11.45 8.74
N ILE A 201 -15.62 12.16 7.63
CA ILE A 201 -15.10 13.53 7.58
C ILE A 201 -15.77 14.28 6.44
N ASP A 202 -16.46 15.35 6.78
CA ASP A 202 -17.14 16.19 5.78
C ASP A 202 -16.25 17.36 5.38
N ASN A 203 -16.37 17.76 4.11
CA ASN A 203 -15.70 18.91 3.49
C ASN A 203 -14.28 19.18 4.01
N PRO A 204 -13.27 18.35 3.64
CA PRO A 204 -11.87 18.60 3.99
C PRO A 204 -11.42 20.00 3.57
N THR A 205 -10.88 20.78 4.51
CA THR A 205 -10.49 22.19 4.30
C THR A 205 -8.99 22.40 4.32
N ASN A 206 -8.24 21.62 5.12
CA ASN A 206 -6.81 21.80 5.32
C ASN A 206 -6.11 20.45 5.47
N VAL A 207 -4.90 20.37 4.92
CA VAL A 207 -4.02 19.21 5.06
C VAL A 207 -2.66 19.70 5.58
N TRP A 208 -2.08 18.96 6.52
CA TRP A 208 -0.71 19.17 7.01
C TRP A 208 0.11 17.91 6.80
N LEU A 209 1.36 18.10 6.36
CA LEU A 209 2.39 17.08 6.30
C LEU A 209 3.45 17.43 7.34
N ASP A 210 3.62 16.56 8.34
CA ASP A 210 4.54 16.78 9.46
C ASP A 210 4.42 18.18 10.09
N GLY A 211 3.18 18.68 10.21
CA GLY A 211 2.86 19.99 10.77
C GLY A 211 2.94 21.18 9.81
N ASN A 212 3.40 20.99 8.57
CA ASN A 212 3.42 22.02 7.54
C ASN A 212 2.16 21.94 6.67
N MET A 213 1.44 23.05 6.53
CA MET A 213 0.23 23.09 5.70
C MET A 213 0.60 22.99 4.22
N VAL A 214 -0.16 22.18 3.47
CA VAL A 214 0.03 21.98 2.02
C VAL A 214 -1.27 22.19 1.26
N ASP A 215 -1.13 22.52 -0.02
CA ASP A 215 -2.25 22.49 -0.97
C ASP A 215 -2.56 21.04 -1.37
N PHE A 216 -3.82 20.77 -1.72
CA PHE A 216 -4.29 19.46 -2.17
C PHE A 216 -5.45 19.63 -3.16
N GLU A 217 -5.66 18.63 -4.00
CA GLU A 217 -6.84 18.55 -4.85
C GLU A 217 -7.93 17.70 -4.20
N SER A 218 -9.20 18.02 -4.46
CA SER A 218 -10.32 17.23 -3.95
C SER A 218 -11.45 17.07 -4.96
N ASP A 219 -12.05 15.88 -4.97
CA ASP A 219 -13.26 15.56 -5.73
C ASP A 219 -14.31 14.95 -4.79
N SER A 220 -15.41 15.67 -4.58
CA SER A 220 -16.54 15.26 -3.73
C SER A 220 -17.73 14.72 -4.52
N THR A 221 -17.59 14.56 -5.84
CA THR A 221 -18.63 14.06 -6.76
C THR A 221 -18.60 12.54 -6.96
N ILE A 222 -17.57 11.89 -6.42
CA ILE A 222 -17.38 10.44 -6.48
C ILE A 222 -18.43 9.68 -5.65
N SER A 223 -18.62 8.40 -5.97
CA SER A 223 -19.46 7.47 -5.21
C SER A 223 -20.87 8.02 -4.90
N GLY A 224 -21.48 8.74 -5.85
CA GLY A 224 -22.79 9.35 -5.65
C GLY A 224 -22.82 10.43 -4.55
N ASN A 225 -21.73 11.20 -4.40
CA ASN A 225 -21.53 12.23 -3.37
C ASN A 225 -21.41 11.70 -1.94
N THR A 226 -21.13 10.41 -1.72
CA THR A 226 -20.99 9.82 -0.38
C THR A 226 -19.55 9.80 0.14
N ALA A 227 -18.58 10.10 -0.72
CA ALA A 227 -17.17 10.18 -0.37
C ALA A 227 -16.51 11.41 -1.01
N THR A 228 -15.35 11.77 -0.48
CA THR A 228 -14.45 12.77 -1.03
C THR A 228 -13.10 12.12 -1.28
N GLN A 229 -12.62 12.22 -2.53
CA GLN A 229 -11.26 11.85 -2.86
C GLN A 229 -10.34 13.06 -2.67
N LEU A 230 -9.19 12.86 -2.05
CA LEU A 230 -8.13 13.83 -1.90
C LEU A 230 -6.89 13.34 -2.63
N VAL A 231 -6.21 14.24 -3.34
CA VAL A 231 -4.89 14.02 -3.93
C VAL A 231 -3.92 14.99 -3.25
N ILE A 232 -3.03 14.43 -2.44
CA ILE A 232 -2.14 15.19 -1.55
C ILE A 232 -0.70 15.03 -2.06
N PRO A 233 0.01 16.11 -2.42
CA PRO A 233 1.41 16.02 -2.79
C PRO A 233 2.25 15.65 -1.57
N ILE A 234 3.12 14.65 -1.67
CA ILE A 234 4.02 14.19 -0.61
C ILE A 234 5.45 14.04 -1.15
N ASP A 235 6.41 13.93 -0.24
CA ASP A 235 7.77 13.48 -0.55
C ASP A 235 8.14 12.25 0.31
N ASN A 236 9.31 11.67 0.06
CA ASN A 236 9.77 10.48 0.76
C ASN A 236 10.09 10.69 2.25
N THR A 237 10.12 11.95 2.72
CA THR A 237 10.40 12.30 4.12
C THR A 237 9.14 12.36 4.97
N VAL A 238 7.96 12.46 4.36
CA VAL A 238 6.67 12.58 5.07
C VAL A 238 6.44 11.39 5.99
N ARG A 239 6.02 11.65 7.23
CA ARG A 239 5.65 10.62 8.21
C ARG A 239 4.24 10.78 8.77
N GLU A 240 3.71 11.99 8.77
CA GLU A 240 2.37 12.31 9.28
C GLU A 240 1.56 13.08 8.24
N VAL A 241 0.30 12.67 8.05
CA VAL A 241 -0.70 13.37 7.24
C VAL A 241 -1.89 13.69 8.13
N LYS A 242 -2.09 14.96 8.48
CA LYS A 242 -3.26 15.44 9.23
C LYS A 242 -4.23 16.14 8.29
N ILE A 243 -5.51 15.79 8.38
CA ILE A 243 -6.60 16.31 7.54
C ILE A 243 -7.67 16.90 8.45
N MET A 244 -8.07 18.14 8.18
CA MET A 244 -9.17 18.82 8.87
C MET A 244 -10.36 18.96 7.94
N GLY A 245 -11.56 18.73 8.48
CA GLY A 245 -12.83 18.91 7.77
C GLY A 245 -13.78 19.88 8.47
N SER A 246 -14.96 20.09 7.89
CA SER A 246 -16.06 20.81 8.53
C SER A 246 -16.61 20.05 9.74
N SER A 247 -16.52 18.72 9.73
CA SER A 247 -16.80 17.81 10.83
C SER A 247 -15.96 16.52 10.70
N VAL A 248 -15.73 15.84 11.81
CA VAL A 248 -15.21 14.47 11.85
C VAL A 248 -16.13 13.67 12.75
N ILE A 249 -16.67 12.57 12.20
CA ILE A 249 -17.80 11.77 12.72
C ILE A 249 -19.11 12.59 12.73
N PRO A 250 -20.29 11.97 12.49
CA PRO A 250 -21.55 12.68 12.55
C PRO A 250 -21.79 13.22 13.96
N GLU A 251 -22.20 14.48 14.07
CA GLU A 251 -22.65 15.03 15.35
C GLU A 251 -23.89 14.23 15.80
N PHE A 252 -23.74 13.39 16.83
CA PHE A 252 -24.88 12.84 17.58
C PHE A 252 -25.82 13.93 18.11
N GLY A 253 -25.44 15.21 18.01
CA GLY A 253 -26.16 16.40 18.44
C GLY A 253 -27.65 16.36 18.11
N GLY A 254 -28.07 15.96 16.91
CA GLY A 254 -29.49 15.91 16.57
C GLY A 254 -30.30 14.89 17.38
N ILE A 255 -29.87 13.63 17.34
CA ILE A 255 -30.61 12.51 17.96
C ILE A 255 -30.37 12.47 19.47
N ALA A 256 -29.16 12.76 19.95
CA ALA A 256 -28.87 12.86 21.37
C ALA A 256 -29.62 14.02 22.02
N LEU A 257 -29.71 15.21 21.39
CA LEU A 257 -30.59 16.27 21.89
C LEU A 257 -32.06 15.86 21.81
N LEU A 258 -32.50 15.17 20.76
CA LEU A 258 -33.89 14.70 20.67
C LEU A 258 -34.21 13.71 21.80
N ILE A 259 -33.37 12.71 22.03
CA ILE A 259 -33.53 11.73 23.11
C ILE A 259 -33.45 12.42 24.47
N LEU A 260 -32.50 13.33 24.67
CA LEU A 260 -32.35 14.11 25.89
C LEU A 260 -33.57 14.98 26.15
N THR A 261 -34.08 15.69 25.13
CA THR A 261 -35.26 16.55 25.25
C THR A 261 -36.52 15.73 25.51
N ILE A 262 -36.73 14.62 24.80
CA ILE A 262 -37.84 13.69 25.05
C ILE A 262 -37.76 13.12 26.47
N SER A 263 -36.56 12.76 26.94
CA SER A 263 -36.34 12.23 28.27
C SER A 263 -36.65 13.27 29.36
N ILE A 264 -36.17 14.51 29.20
CA ILE A 264 -36.45 15.61 30.13
C ILE A 264 -37.95 15.93 30.18
N ILE A 265 -38.61 16.03 29.03
CA ILE A 265 -40.07 16.27 28.96
C ILE A 265 -40.83 15.14 29.67
N SER A 266 -40.45 13.88 29.43
CA SER A 266 -41.08 12.71 30.05
C SER A 266 -40.93 12.72 31.58
N ILE A 267 -39.73 13.07 32.09
CA ILE A 267 -39.47 13.20 33.53
C ILE A 267 -40.33 14.31 34.15
N ILE A 268 -40.43 15.47 33.50
CA ILE A 268 -41.23 16.60 33.99
C ILE A 268 -42.72 16.23 34.08
N ILE A 269 -43.26 15.55 33.05
CA ILE A 269 -44.66 15.10 33.03
C ILE A 269 -44.92 14.08 34.15
N PHE A 270 -44.02 13.11 34.32
CA PHE A 270 -44.17 12.08 35.35
C PHE A 270 -44.04 12.63 36.77
N SER A 271 -43.12 13.59 36.99
CA SER A 271 -42.92 14.29 38.27
C SER A 271 -44.15 15.12 38.67
N LYS A 272 -44.78 15.83 37.71
CA LYS A 272 -46.04 16.53 37.99
C LYS A 272 -47.19 15.60 38.34
N LYS A 273 -47.30 14.44 37.67
CA LYS A 273 -48.38 13.47 37.90
C LYS A 273 -48.25 12.79 39.27
N THR A 274 -47.04 12.51 39.72
CA THR A 274 -46.77 11.91 41.04
C THR A 274 -46.96 12.90 42.20
N SER A 275 -46.61 14.18 42.01
CA SER A 275 -46.91 15.25 43.00
C SER A 275 -48.41 15.45 43.23
N PHE A 276 -49.25 15.36 42.19
CA PHE A 276 -50.71 15.48 42.33
C PHE A 276 -51.38 14.29 43.02
N ILE A 277 -50.77 13.10 42.97
CA ILE A 277 -51.27 11.89 43.66
C ILE A 277 -50.90 11.91 45.15
N ALA A 278 -49.79 12.55 45.52
CA ALA A 278 -49.36 12.70 46.92
C ALA A 278 -50.11 13.81 47.71
N LEU A 279 -50.88 14.66 47.02
CA LEU A 279 -51.66 15.77 47.59
C LEU A 279 -53.17 15.48 47.68
N ARG A 280 -53.58 14.22 47.54
CA ARG A 280 -54.96 13.74 47.68
C ARG A 280 -55.02 12.68 48.77
#